data_AF-A0A9D9E414-F1
#
_entry.id   AF-A0A9D9E414-F1
#
_cell.length_a   1.000
_cell.length_b   1.000
_cell.length_c   1.000
_cell.angle_alpha   90.00
_cell.angle_beta   90.00
_cell.angle_gamma   90.00
#
_symmetry.space_group_name_H-M   'P 1'
#
loop_
_entity.id
_entity.type
_entity.pdbx_description
1 polymer ?
#
loop_
_entity_poly.entity_id
_entity_poly.type
_entity_poly.pdbx_seq_one_letter_code
_entity_poly.pdbx_strand_id
1 'polypeptide(L)' 'VKYILRYEKKDIAKEYKWDTLIYTYKRELKFDTPECGAFYEFTIEKFEYTTHSIVYAELISEVVNNLTSETVKLYYAPEN' A
#
# COMPACT_ATOMS: atom_id res chain seq x y z
N VAL A 1 4.34 -1.30 8.57
CA VAL A 1 5.34 -1.56 7.49
C VAL A 1 5.30 -0.41 6.50
N LYS A 2 6.42 -0.04 5.87
CA LYS A 2 6.52 1.07 4.91
C LYS A 2 6.74 0.52 3.49
N TYR A 3 5.87 0.89 2.55
CA TYR A 3 6.04 0.55 1.13
C TYR A 3 6.45 1.81 0.36
N ILE A 4 7.50 1.70 -0.46
CA ILE A 4 8.03 2.80 -1.27
C ILE A 4 7.74 2.48 -2.72
N LEU A 5 7.00 3.36 -3.39
CA LEU A 5 6.77 3.27 -4.83
C LEU A 5 7.85 4.08 -5.54
N ARG A 6 8.69 3.39 -6.33
CA ARG A 6 9.74 4.03 -7.13
C ARG A 6 9.38 3.93 -8.60
N TYR A 7 9.24 5.07 -9.26
CA TYR A 7 8.95 5.14 -10.68
C TYR A 7 10.22 4.90 -11.51
N GLU A 8 10.11 4.14 -12.61
CA GLU A 8 11.24 3.87 -13.53
C GLU A 8 11.39 4.94 -14.62
N LYS A 9 10.35 5.77 -14.85
CA LYS A 9 10.37 6.83 -15.86
C LYS A 9 11.31 7.96 -15.39
N LYS A 10 12.33 8.25 -16.20
CA LYS A 10 13.49 9.09 -15.85
C LYS A 10 13.15 10.49 -15.31
N ASP A 11 12.05 11.09 -15.75
CA ASP A 11 11.60 12.43 -15.31
C ASP A 11 10.76 12.43 -14.01
N ILE A 12 10.18 11.29 -13.65
CA ILE A 12 9.41 11.07 -12.42
C ILE A 12 10.32 10.51 -11.32
N ALA A 13 11.39 9.82 -11.70
CA ALA A 13 12.37 9.20 -10.81
C ALA A 13 13.37 10.17 -10.15
N LYS A 14 13.13 11.49 -10.16
CA LYS A 14 13.97 12.45 -9.44
C LYS A 14 13.86 12.18 -7.93
N GLU A 15 14.99 12.27 -7.23
CA GLU A 15 15.14 11.85 -5.82
C GLU A 15 14.16 12.52 -4.85
N TYR A 16 13.63 13.68 -5.21
CA TYR A 16 12.66 14.46 -4.42
C TYR A 16 11.18 14.26 -4.82
N LYS A 17 10.88 13.33 -5.74
CA LYS A 17 9.50 13.04 -6.21
C LYS A 17 8.99 11.66 -5.80
N TRP A 18 9.64 11.02 -4.83
CA TRP A 18 9.19 9.72 -4.34
C TRP A 18 7.92 9.87 -3.52
N ASP A 19 6.92 9.06 -3.86
CA ASP A 19 5.73 8.94 -3.03
C ASP A 19 5.84 7.76 -2.09
N THR A 20 5.45 7.99 -0.85
CA THR A 20 5.43 6.96 0.19
C THR A 20 3.99 6.68 0.58
N LEU A 21 3.65 5.39 0.68
CA LEU A 21 2.41 4.92 1.30
C LEU A 21 2.76 4.35 2.68
N ILE A 22 2.07 4.82 3.72
CA ILE A 22 2.30 4.43 5.10
C ILE A 22 1.03 3.77 5.64
N TYR A 23 1.20 2.53 6.10
CA TYR A 23 0.14 1.72 6.69
C TYR A 23 0.48 1.40 8.14
N THR A 24 -0.40 1.85 9.04
CA THR A 24 -0.45 1.35 10.41
C THR A 24 -1.55 0.30 10.46
N TYR A 25 -1.21 -0.91 10.90
CA TYR A 25 -2.14 -2.02 10.94
C TYR A 25 -1.90 -2.92 12.14
N LYS A 26 -2.97 -3.60 12.56
CA LYS A 26 -2.92 -4.76 13.45
C LYS A 26 -2.91 -6.03 12.63
N ARG A 27 -2.13 -7.02 13.06
CA ARG A 27 -2.06 -8.35 12.44
C ARG A 27 -2.63 -9.38 13.39
N GLU A 28 -3.53 -10.20 12.89
CA GLU A 28 -4.13 -11.32 13.61
C GLU A 28 -3.89 -12.63 12.87
N LEU A 29 -3.51 -13.69 13.57
CA LEU A 29 -3.41 -15.04 13.01
C LEU A 29 -4.81 -15.67 13.06
N LYS A 30 -5.39 -16.03 11.90
CA LYS A 30 -6.71 -16.69 11.88
C LYS A 30 -6.58 -18.21 11.88
N PHE A 31 -5.60 -18.76 11.16
CA PHE A 31 -5.27 -20.18 11.24
C PHE A 31 -3.82 -20.43 10.82
N ASP A 32 -3.21 -21.48 11.38
CA ASP A 32 -1.89 -21.97 10.99
C ASP A 32 -2.00 -23.48 10.84
N THR A 33 -1.72 -23.98 9.63
CA THR A 33 -1.79 -25.41 9.32
C THR A 33 -0.49 -25.85 8.67
N PRO A 34 -0.02 -27.09 8.94
CA PRO A 34 1.18 -27.61 8.29
C PRO A 34 1.09 -27.63 6.76
N GLU A 35 -0.11 -27.82 6.19
CA GLU A 35 -0.30 -27.90 4.74
C GLU A 35 -0.39 -26.54 4.03
N CYS A 36 -0.97 -25.51 4.67
CA CYS A 36 -1.24 -24.22 4.01
C CYS A 36 -0.46 -23.05 4.63
N GLY A 37 0.28 -23.28 5.70
CA GLY A 37 1.00 -22.24 6.45
C GLY A 37 0.05 -21.32 7.23
N ALA A 38 0.62 -20.22 7.71
CA ALA A 38 -0.10 -19.23 8.51
C ALA A 38 -0.91 -18.27 7.64
N PHE A 39 -2.20 -18.17 7.91
CA PHE A 39 -3.11 -17.18 7.35
C PHE A 39 -3.32 -16.05 8.34
N TYR A 40 -3.01 -14.84 7.90
CA TYR A 40 -3.15 -13.62 8.66
C TYR A 40 -4.24 -12.72 8.08
N GLU A 41 -4.94 -12.07 8.99
CA GLU A 41 -5.73 -10.89 8.70
C GLU A 41 -4.98 -9.65 9.19
N PHE A 42 -5.05 -8.59 8.41
CA PHE A 42 -4.44 -7.30 8.70
C PHE A 42 -5.54 -6.26 8.67
N THR A 43 -5.75 -5.57 9.80
CA THR A 43 -6.69 -4.47 9.93
C THR A 43 -5.91 -3.17 9.92
N ILE A 44 -6.08 -2.37 8.86
CA ILE A 44 -5.43 -1.08 8.65
C ILE A 44 -6.15 -0.05 9.52
N GLU A 45 -5.44 0.46 10.52
CA GLU A 45 -5.95 1.47 11.46
C GLU A 45 -5.68 2.89 10.97
N LYS A 46 -4.65 3.07 10.14
CA LYS A 46 -4.28 4.36 9.59
C LYS A 46 -3.62 4.20 8.22
N PHE A 47 -4.04 5.05 7.28
CA PHE A 47 -3.46 5.15 5.95
C PHE A 47 -3.04 6.59 5.68
N GLU A 48 -1.76 6.79 5.37
CA GLU A 48 -1.16 8.09 5.10
C GLU A 48 -0.29 8.02 3.84
N TYR A 49 -0.13 9.15 3.17
CA TYR A 49 0.68 9.24 1.95
C TYR A 49 1.22 10.63 1.72
N THR A 50 2.28 10.71 0.92
CA THR A 50 2.79 11.96 0.37
C THR A 50 2.19 12.25 -1.00
N THR A 51 2.15 13.51 -1.41
CA THR A 51 1.49 13.96 -2.64
C THR A 51 2.42 14.65 -3.64
N HIS A 52 3.54 14.00 -3.98
CA HIS A 52 4.47 14.56 -4.98
C HIS A 52 3.97 14.33 -6.40
N SER A 53 3.66 13.08 -6.74
CA SER A 53 3.07 12.67 -8.03
C SER A 53 1.65 12.14 -7.84
N ILE A 54 1.40 11.46 -6.72
CA ILE A 54 0.06 11.09 -6.26
C ILE A 54 -0.69 12.36 -5.86
N VAL A 55 -1.89 12.54 -6.40
CA VAL A 55 -2.79 13.62 -5.98
C VAL A 55 -3.74 13.12 -4.89
N TYR A 56 -4.15 11.87 -5.00
CA TYR A 56 -5.04 11.24 -4.05
C TYR A 56 -4.77 9.73 -3.99
N ALA A 57 -4.88 9.17 -2.79
CA ALA A 57 -4.88 7.74 -2.59
C ALA A 57 -6.08 7.33 -1.74
N GLU A 58 -6.70 6.23 -2.13
CA GLU A 58 -7.91 5.70 -1.52
C GLU A 58 -7.66 4.25 -1.10
N LEU A 59 -7.91 3.96 0.16
CA LEU A 59 -7.87 2.59 0.65
C LEU A 59 -9.19 1.90 0.28
N ILE A 60 -9.12 0.75 -0.40
CA ILE A 60 -10.32 0.04 -0.89
C ILE A 60 -10.97 -0.76 0.24
N SER A 61 -10.14 -1.33 1.12
CA SER A 61 -10.58 -2.10 2.28
C SER A 61 -9.63 -1.88 3.44
N GLU A 62 -10.19 -1.69 4.63
CA GLU A 62 -9.44 -1.62 5.89
C GLU A 62 -9.03 -3.01 6.37
N VAL A 63 -9.67 -4.09 5.90
CA VAL A 63 -9.33 -5.46 6.28
C VAL A 63 -8.80 -6.21 5.06
N VAL A 64 -7.60 -6.77 5.20
CA VAL A 64 -6.87 -7.43 4.12
C VAL A 64 -6.24 -8.70 4.66
N ASN A 65 -5.97 -9.67 3.80
CA ASN A 65 -5.34 -10.92 4.18
C ASN A 65 -4.26 -11.31 3.19
N ASN A 66 -3.60 -12.44 3.43
CA ASN A 66 -2.52 -12.95 2.57
C ASN A 66 -2.93 -13.21 1.11
N LEU A 67 -4.23 -13.25 0.79
CA LEU A 67 -4.76 -13.49 -0.55
C LEU A 67 -5.31 -12.22 -1.22
N THR A 68 -5.39 -11.09 -0.49
CA THR A 68 -5.95 -9.84 -1.02
C THR A 68 -5.00 -9.26 -2.08
N SER A 69 -5.52 -9.04 -3.30
CA SER A 69 -4.75 -8.53 -4.45
C SER A 69 -4.93 -7.04 -4.71
N GLU A 70 -6.04 -6.42 -4.29
CA GLU A 70 -6.35 -5.00 -4.55
C GLU A 70 -6.64 -4.26 -3.25
N THR A 71 -5.69 -3.42 -2.82
CA THR A 71 -5.74 -2.80 -1.49
C THR A 71 -5.86 -1.29 -1.51
N VAL A 72 -5.34 -0.63 -2.56
CA VAL A 72 -5.27 0.83 -2.64
C VAL A 72 -5.44 1.29 -4.10
N LYS A 73 -6.21 2.36 -4.31
CA LYS A 73 -6.27 3.09 -5.59
C LYS A 73 -5.43 4.35 -5.50
N LEU A 74 -4.61 4.59 -6.51
CA LEU A 74 -3.74 5.75 -6.61
C LEU A 74 -4.16 6.60 -7.81
N TYR A 75 -4.35 7.89 -7.56
CA TYR A 75 -4.76 8.85 -8.57
C TYR A 75 -3.61 9.83 -8.81
N TYR A 76 -3.21 9.94 -10.07
CA TYR A 76 -2.10 10.77 -10.53
C TYR A 76 -2.62 12.01 -11.25
N ALA A 77 -1.87 13.10 -11.18
CA ALA A 77 -2.14 14.25 -12.03
C ALA A 77 -1.92 13.86 -13.51
N PRO A 78 -2.72 14.37 -14.44
CA PRO A 78 -2.43 14.21 -15.86
C PRO A 78 -1.06 14.82 -16.19
N GLU A 79 -0.26 14.10 -17.00
CA GLU A 79 0.98 14.63 -17.56
C GLU A 79 0.60 15.77 -18.54
N ASN A 80 1.03 17.01 -18.25
CA ASN A 80 0.95 18.14 -19.18
C ASN A 80 2.09 18.06 -20.21
#